data_AF-A0A0S1SR69-F1
#
_entry.id   AF-A0A0S1SR69-F1
#
_cell.length_a   1.000
_cell.length_b   1.000
_cell.length_c   1.000
_cell.angle_alpha   90.00
_cell.angle_beta   90.00
_cell.angle_gamma   90.00
#
_symmetry.space_group_name_H-M   'P 1'
#
loop_
_entity.id
_entity.type
_entity.pdbx_description
1 polymer ?
#
loop_
_entity_poly.entity_id
_entity_poly.type
_entity_poly.pdbx_seq_one_letter_code
_entity_poly.pdbx_strand_id
1 'polypeptide(L)'
;MRRFLPYVFLLLTLTGCGASTVQLKALVTAEDPTLRSQWLEAGKRVIERRLSRWENGPDPQVTVEELSDGSVLFSFRTQNTEARETMTQELLTPFSLRVMLASTDDTGDLFVEEQGWFNDTGLTQAHILWTESAADQDGKGVVRLVFSEEGRALLRDVFQKNPAGILGLFVRDKLMSKMQIESSEPKEEITITGIPVPDLAAIFADDVNVGTHITFSLP
;
A
#
# COMPACT_ATOMS: atom_id res chain seq x y z
N MET A 1 -52.53 53.04 22.58
CA MET A 1 -52.68 51.76 21.87
C MET A 1 -51.33 51.29 21.37
N ARG A 2 -50.85 50.17 21.91
CA ARG A 2 -49.59 49.49 21.55
C ARG A 2 -49.75 48.83 20.18
N ARG A 3 -48.74 48.95 19.30
CA ARG A 3 -48.52 48.00 18.20
C ARG A 3 -47.06 47.59 18.22
N PHE A 4 -46.85 46.34 18.61
CA PHE A 4 -45.58 45.63 18.59
C PHE A 4 -45.22 45.28 17.13
N LEU A 5 -44.00 45.64 16.71
CA LEU A 5 -43.39 45.20 15.46
C LEU A 5 -42.50 43.99 15.79
N PRO A 6 -42.72 42.78 15.23
CA PRO A 6 -41.79 41.68 15.45
C PRO A 6 -40.58 41.84 14.52
N TYR A 7 -39.41 42.07 15.12
CA TYR A 7 -38.11 41.88 14.47
C TYR A 7 -37.95 40.38 14.22
N VAL A 8 -38.13 39.94 12.98
CA VAL A 8 -37.71 38.62 12.51
C VAL A 8 -36.19 38.68 12.36
N PHE A 9 -35.49 38.22 13.39
CA PHE A 9 -34.05 38.02 13.37
C PHE A 9 -33.78 36.76 12.52
N LEU A 10 -33.52 36.97 11.24
CA LEU A 10 -33.12 35.91 10.31
C LEU A 10 -31.68 35.50 10.68
N LEU A 11 -31.55 34.51 11.56
CA LEU A 11 -30.28 33.84 11.84
C LEU A 11 -29.89 33.03 10.60
N LEU A 12 -29.12 33.67 9.71
CA LEU A 12 -28.29 32.99 8.72
C LEU A 12 -27.24 32.17 9.48
N THR A 13 -27.59 30.94 9.84
CA THR A 13 -26.59 29.93 10.22
C THR A 13 -25.80 29.61 8.96
N LEU A 14 -24.68 30.32 8.78
CA LEU A 14 -23.58 29.86 7.95
C LEU A 14 -23.12 28.51 8.51
N THR A 15 -23.67 27.41 8.01
CA THR A 15 -23.00 26.11 8.12
C THR A 15 -21.73 26.25 7.30
N GLY A 16 -20.63 26.60 7.98
CA GLY A 16 -19.32 26.50 7.40
C GLY A 16 -19.08 25.05 6.99
N CYS A 17 -19.28 24.75 5.69
CA CYS A 17 -18.67 23.60 5.05
C CYS A 17 -17.16 23.83 5.03
N GLY A 18 -16.53 23.72 6.20
CA GLY A 18 -15.08 23.77 6.35
C GLY A 18 -14.51 22.41 6.02
N ALA A 19 -13.47 22.37 5.20
CA ALA A 19 -12.66 21.17 5.02
C ALA A 19 -12.25 20.59 6.38
N SER A 20 -12.51 19.31 6.59
CA SER A 20 -12.09 18.63 7.81
C SER A 20 -10.64 18.19 7.65
N THR A 21 -9.80 18.53 8.63
CA THR A 21 -8.43 18.01 8.68
C THR A 21 -8.49 16.61 9.27
N VAL A 22 -7.97 15.64 8.54
CA VAL A 22 -7.77 14.26 8.99
C VAL A 22 -6.34 14.14 9.51
N GLN A 23 -6.18 13.49 10.65
CA GLN A 23 -4.88 13.24 11.27
C GLN A 23 -4.77 11.75 11.56
N LEU A 24 -3.67 11.14 11.11
CA LEU A 24 -3.35 9.74 11.34
C LEU A 24 -1.96 9.63 11.95
N LYS A 25 -1.86 8.92 13.06
CA LYS A 25 -0.59 8.58 13.70
C LYS A 25 -0.01 7.36 13.01
N ALA A 26 1.27 7.38 12.70
CA ALA A 26 1.96 6.33 11.98
C ALA A 26 3.18 5.86 12.76
N LEU A 27 3.35 4.54 12.82
CA LEU A 27 4.57 3.89 13.27
C LEU A 27 5.35 3.43 12.03
N VAL A 28 6.61 3.83 11.94
CA VAL A 28 7.52 3.48 10.85
C VAL A 28 8.56 2.51 11.38
N THR A 29 8.73 1.38 10.71
CA THR A 29 9.59 0.28 11.17
C THR A 29 11.09 0.51 10.91
N ALA A 30 11.47 1.54 10.15
CA ALA A 30 12.87 1.80 9.76
C ALA A 30 13.65 2.40 10.93
N GLU A 31 14.75 1.74 11.27
CA GLU A 31 15.81 2.31 12.13
C GLU A 31 16.75 3.23 11.34
N ASP A 32 16.97 2.93 10.05
CA ASP A 32 17.81 3.76 9.18
C ASP A 32 17.10 5.08 8.81
N PRO A 33 17.72 6.26 9.07
CA PRO A 33 17.10 7.55 8.79
C PRO A 33 16.81 7.81 7.30
N THR A 34 17.62 7.26 6.40
CA THR A 34 17.44 7.43 4.96
C THR A 34 16.23 6.64 4.47
N LEU A 35 16.13 5.37 4.86
CA LEU A 35 14.97 4.53 4.56
C LEU A 35 13.70 5.10 5.19
N ARG A 36 13.78 5.56 6.45
CA ARG A 36 12.66 6.22 7.12
C ARG A 36 12.15 7.42 6.30
N SER A 37 13.03 8.31 5.86
CA SER A 37 12.65 9.46 5.03
C SER A 37 12.01 9.04 3.71
N GLN A 38 12.54 8.01 3.05
CA GLN A 38 11.97 7.50 1.80
C GLN A 38 10.56 6.94 2.01
N TRP A 39 10.33 6.22 3.11
CA TRP A 39 9.03 5.64 3.44
C TRP A 39 8.00 6.72 3.78
N LEU A 40 8.41 7.77 4.50
CA LEU A 40 7.53 8.90 4.79
C LEU A 40 7.10 9.63 3.51
N GLU A 41 8.02 9.85 2.57
CA GLU A 41 7.68 10.44 1.26
C GLU A 41 6.81 9.52 0.41
N ALA A 42 7.04 8.20 0.44
CA ALA A 42 6.13 7.24 -0.18
C ALA A 42 4.72 7.29 0.46
N GLY A 43 4.65 7.43 1.79
CA GLY A 43 3.42 7.61 2.55
C GLY A 43 2.62 8.83 2.09
N LYS A 44 3.29 9.97 1.90
CA LYS A 44 2.67 11.17 1.31
C LYS A 44 2.10 10.87 -0.07
N ARG A 45 2.92 10.35 -0.99
CA ARG A 45 2.48 10.03 -2.36
C ARG A 45 1.29 9.08 -2.39
N VAL A 46 1.26 8.06 -1.52
CA VAL A 46 0.12 7.13 -1.41
C VAL A 46 -1.15 7.86 -0.98
N ILE A 47 -1.08 8.69 0.07
CA ILE A 47 -2.25 9.42 0.57
C ILE A 47 -2.73 10.45 -0.49
N GLU A 48 -1.82 11.21 -1.08
CA GLU A 48 -2.14 12.20 -2.12
C GLU A 48 -2.79 11.55 -3.33
N ARG A 49 -2.22 10.45 -3.84
CA ARG A 49 -2.77 9.68 -4.96
C ARG A 49 -4.13 9.08 -4.67
N ARG A 50 -4.42 8.69 -3.42
CA ARG A 50 -5.74 8.18 -3.04
C ARG A 50 -6.76 9.31 -2.95
N LEU A 51 -6.38 10.46 -2.37
CA LEU A 51 -7.23 11.65 -2.29
C LEU A 51 -7.59 12.18 -3.68
N SER A 52 -6.64 12.22 -4.62
CA SER A 52 -6.88 12.76 -5.96
C SER A 52 -7.92 12.01 -6.78
N ARG A 53 -8.28 10.78 -6.38
CA ARG A 53 -9.39 10.01 -6.99
C ARG A 53 -10.77 10.63 -6.67
N TRP A 54 -10.87 11.40 -5.60
CA TRP A 54 -12.12 11.95 -5.07
C TRP A 54 -12.27 13.44 -5.31
N GLU A 55 -11.17 14.16 -5.53
CA GLU A 55 -11.15 15.61 -5.61
C GLU A 55 -10.83 16.08 -7.04
N ASN A 56 -11.71 16.90 -7.63
CA ASN A 56 -11.50 17.55 -8.92
C ASN A 56 -10.78 18.91 -8.75
N GLY A 57 -9.80 18.97 -7.85
CA GLY A 57 -9.14 20.18 -7.36
C GLY A 57 -7.62 20.17 -7.49
N PRO A 58 -6.93 21.17 -6.92
CA PRO A 58 -5.46 21.16 -6.84
C PRO A 58 -4.98 19.93 -6.06
N ASP A 59 -3.76 19.48 -6.36
CA ASP A 59 -3.22 18.27 -5.75
C ASP A 59 -3.32 18.33 -4.22
N PRO A 60 -3.92 17.32 -3.58
CA PRO A 60 -4.06 17.28 -2.14
C PRO A 60 -2.68 17.37 -1.49
N GLN A 61 -2.56 18.18 -0.44
CA GLN A 61 -1.31 18.39 0.27
C GLN A 61 -1.32 17.59 1.56
N VAL A 62 -0.37 16.65 1.68
CA VAL A 62 -0.17 15.86 2.90
C VAL A 62 1.04 16.41 3.65
N THR A 63 0.82 16.81 4.91
CA THR A 63 1.92 17.19 5.80
C THR A 63 2.30 16.03 6.72
N VAL A 64 3.57 15.98 7.07
CA VAL A 64 4.17 14.94 7.92
C VAL A 64 4.96 15.62 9.01
N GLU A 65 4.65 15.31 10.27
CA GLU A 65 5.30 15.84 11.45
C GLU A 65 5.82 14.68 12.31
N GLU A 66 7.10 14.71 12.68
CA GLU A 66 7.63 13.75 13.65
C GLU A 66 7.27 14.19 15.08
N LEU A 67 6.68 13.28 15.85
CA LEU A 67 6.30 13.51 17.22
C LEU A 67 7.43 13.12 18.18
N SER A 68 7.42 13.71 19.37
CA SER A 68 8.46 13.46 20.41
C SER A 68 8.56 12.02 20.89
N ASP A 69 7.53 11.19 20.66
CA ASP A 69 7.50 9.77 20.99
C ASP A 69 8.05 8.87 19.87
N GLY A 70 8.60 9.47 18.79
CA GLY A 70 9.16 8.77 17.63
C GLY A 70 8.14 8.35 16.57
N SER A 71 6.85 8.51 16.86
CA SER A 71 5.79 8.32 15.87
C SER A 71 5.70 9.51 14.91
N VAL A 72 4.90 9.36 13.86
CA VAL A 72 4.76 10.37 12.82
C VAL A 72 3.28 10.70 12.61
N LEU A 73 2.95 11.99 12.52
CA LEU A 73 1.60 12.46 12.26
C LEU A 73 1.46 12.85 10.79
N PHE A 74 0.63 12.11 10.06
CA PHE A 74 0.18 12.46 8.72
C PHE A 74 -1.09 13.30 8.82
N SER A 75 -1.09 14.49 8.22
CA SER A 75 -2.26 15.38 8.18
C SER A 75 -2.63 15.76 6.76
N PHE A 76 -3.92 15.66 6.43
CA PHE A 76 -4.45 16.08 5.14
C PHE A 76 -5.86 16.64 5.28
N ARG A 77 -6.30 17.41 4.28
CA ARG A 77 -7.63 18.02 4.28
C ARG A 77 -8.48 17.43 3.18
N THR A 78 -9.74 17.15 3.49
CA THR A 78 -10.75 16.86 2.48
C THR A 78 -12.11 17.40 2.90
N GLN A 79 -12.89 17.85 1.92
CA GLN A 79 -14.29 18.25 2.10
C GLN A 79 -15.25 17.08 1.85
N ASN A 80 -14.76 15.99 1.24
CA ASN A 80 -15.56 14.84 0.89
C ASN A 80 -15.58 13.85 2.07
N THR A 81 -16.73 13.71 2.72
CA THR A 81 -16.94 12.80 3.86
C THR A 81 -16.69 11.33 3.48
N GLU A 82 -17.15 10.91 2.31
CA GLU A 82 -16.95 9.55 1.81
C GLU A 82 -15.47 9.26 1.54
N ALA A 83 -14.76 10.22 0.94
CA ALA A 83 -13.32 10.13 0.73
C ALA A 83 -12.58 9.99 2.07
N ARG A 84 -12.93 10.81 3.07
CA ARG A 84 -12.35 10.74 4.41
C ARG A 84 -12.54 9.37 5.04
N GLU A 85 -13.77 8.86 5.05
CA GLU A 85 -14.11 7.58 5.70
C GLU A 85 -13.42 6.41 4.99
N THR A 86 -13.53 6.36 3.66
CA THR A 86 -12.91 5.32 2.84
C THR A 86 -11.39 5.33 2.99
N MET A 87 -10.74 6.50 2.89
CA MET A 87 -9.29 6.58 3.04
C MET A 87 -8.80 6.23 4.43
N THR A 88 -9.51 6.69 5.47
CA THR A 88 -9.17 6.34 6.84
C THR A 88 -9.23 4.82 7.00
N GLN A 89 -10.30 4.19 6.54
CA GLN A 89 -10.44 2.74 6.59
C GLN A 89 -9.33 2.03 5.80
N GLU A 90 -9.04 2.47 4.57
CA GLU A 90 -8.01 1.86 3.72
C GLU A 90 -6.59 1.98 4.26
N LEU A 91 -6.27 3.07 4.98
CA LEU A 91 -4.96 3.30 5.60
C LEU A 91 -4.82 2.53 6.91
N LEU A 92 -5.91 2.39 7.68
CA LEU A 92 -5.93 1.58 8.90
C LEU A 92 -5.97 0.07 8.62
N THR A 93 -6.41 -0.35 7.44
CA THR A 93 -6.48 -1.77 7.07
C THR A 93 -5.05 -2.31 6.88
N PRO A 94 -4.65 -3.36 7.62
CA PRO A 94 -3.33 -3.96 7.46
C PRO A 94 -3.08 -4.41 6.01
N PHE A 95 -1.87 -4.15 5.53
CA PHE A 95 -1.43 -4.66 4.25
C PHE A 95 -1.16 -6.16 4.34
N SER A 96 -1.53 -6.89 3.28
CA SER A 96 -1.27 -8.32 3.15
C SER A 96 -0.68 -8.56 1.78
N LEU A 97 0.53 -9.12 1.76
CA LEU A 97 1.18 -9.65 0.57
C LEU A 97 1.70 -11.04 0.91
N ARG A 98 1.42 -12.00 0.04
CA ARG A 98 1.85 -13.39 0.20
C ARG A 98 2.45 -13.90 -1.09
N VAL A 99 3.52 -14.67 -0.98
CA VAL A 99 4.03 -15.48 -2.08
C VAL A 99 3.50 -16.88 -1.86
N MET A 100 2.76 -17.41 -2.83
CA MET A 100 2.15 -18.73 -2.74
C MET A 100 2.60 -19.59 -3.92
N LEU A 101 2.64 -20.90 -3.75
CA LEU A 101 3.00 -21.85 -4.80
C LEU A 101 1.73 -22.48 -5.36
N ALA A 102 1.59 -22.55 -6.67
CA ALA A 102 0.49 -23.28 -7.29
C ALA A 102 0.52 -24.75 -6.83
N SER A 103 -0.63 -25.24 -6.39
CA SER A 103 -0.79 -26.63 -5.96
C SER A 103 -0.78 -27.55 -7.18
N THR A 104 -0.12 -28.69 -7.04
CA THR A 104 -0.21 -29.78 -8.02
C THR A 104 -1.43 -30.67 -7.79
N ASP A 105 -2.05 -30.53 -6.62
CA ASP A 105 -3.23 -31.27 -6.21
C ASP A 105 -4.45 -30.34 -6.29
N ASP A 106 -5.65 -30.87 -6.50
CA ASP A 106 -6.90 -30.09 -6.58
C ASP A 106 -7.37 -29.52 -5.22
N THR A 107 -6.43 -29.21 -4.33
CA THR A 107 -6.62 -28.66 -3.00
C THR A 107 -5.49 -27.69 -2.65
N GLY A 108 -5.79 -26.67 -1.83
CA GLY A 108 -4.78 -25.76 -1.28
C GLY A 108 -5.37 -24.71 -0.34
N ASP A 109 -4.58 -23.69 -0.02
CA ASP A 109 -4.95 -22.64 0.93
C ASP A 109 -5.80 -21.53 0.31
N LEU A 110 -5.62 -21.26 -1.00
CA LEU A 110 -6.37 -20.23 -1.73
C LEU A 110 -6.72 -20.70 -3.14
N PHE A 111 -8.01 -20.67 -3.48
CA PHE A 111 -8.48 -20.95 -4.84
C PHE A 111 -8.60 -19.67 -5.64
N VAL A 112 -8.08 -19.69 -6.87
CA VAL A 112 -8.21 -18.61 -7.85
C VAL A 112 -8.91 -19.17 -9.08
N GLU A 113 -10.02 -18.56 -9.47
CA GLU A 113 -10.80 -18.96 -10.65
C GLU A 113 -9.89 -19.00 -11.90
N GLU A 114 -10.07 -20.03 -12.72
CA GLU A 114 -9.25 -20.32 -13.93
C GLU A 114 -7.76 -20.61 -13.68
N GLN A 115 -7.25 -20.44 -12.46
CA GLN A 115 -5.83 -20.66 -12.14
C GLN A 115 -5.59 -21.86 -11.20
N GLY A 116 -6.60 -22.26 -10.43
CA GLY A 116 -6.53 -23.38 -9.51
C GLY A 116 -6.13 -22.98 -8.09
N TRP A 117 -5.63 -23.96 -7.34
CA TRP A 117 -5.25 -23.79 -5.94
C TRP A 117 -3.81 -23.32 -5.77
N PHE A 118 -3.58 -22.55 -4.71
CA PHE A 118 -2.27 -22.09 -4.27
C PHE A 118 -2.06 -22.42 -2.79
N ASN A 119 -0.84 -22.84 -2.44
CA ASN A 119 -0.39 -23.16 -1.10
C ASN A 119 0.53 -22.06 -0.57
N ASP A 120 0.35 -21.68 0.69
CA ASP A 120 1.15 -20.66 1.34
C ASP A 120 2.61 -21.14 1.48
N THR A 121 3.57 -20.26 1.16
CA THR A 121 5.00 -20.58 1.31
C THR A 121 5.60 -20.06 2.62
N GLY A 122 4.81 -19.34 3.42
CA GLY A 122 5.27 -18.59 4.58
C GLY A 122 5.93 -17.25 4.24
N LEU A 123 6.24 -16.99 2.96
CA LEU A 123 6.73 -15.69 2.50
C LEU A 123 5.58 -14.67 2.46
N THR A 124 5.70 -13.68 3.33
CA THR A 124 4.75 -12.58 3.49
C THR A 124 5.41 -11.20 3.39
N GLN A 125 4.63 -10.13 3.46
CA GLN A 125 5.14 -8.75 3.52
C GLN A 125 6.19 -8.53 4.60
N ALA A 126 6.11 -9.25 5.74
CA ALA A 126 7.08 -9.11 6.84
C ALA A 126 8.52 -9.47 6.44
N HIS A 127 8.69 -10.20 5.34
CA HIS A 127 9.99 -10.62 4.82
C HIS A 127 10.54 -9.67 3.75
N ILE A 128 9.77 -8.66 3.35
CA ILE A 128 10.21 -7.65 2.38
C ILE A 128 11.02 -6.60 3.13
N LEU A 129 12.24 -6.36 2.65
CA LEU A 129 13.09 -5.28 3.14
C LEU A 129 12.77 -3.97 2.43
N TRP A 130 12.57 -4.05 1.11
CA TRP A 130 12.28 -2.89 0.26
C TRP A 130 11.70 -3.34 -1.08
N THR A 131 10.90 -2.48 -1.70
CA THR A 131 10.41 -2.67 -3.07
C THR A 131 10.90 -1.55 -3.96
N GLU A 132 11.56 -1.92 -5.06
CA GLU A 132 12.09 -1.00 -6.06
C GLU A 132 11.22 -0.99 -7.32
N SER A 133 11.16 0.16 -7.98
CA SER A 133 10.58 0.30 -9.31
C SER A 133 11.60 0.83 -10.30
N ALA A 134 11.59 0.32 -11.52
CA ALA A 134 12.43 0.79 -12.62
C ALA A 134 11.66 0.75 -13.96
N ALA A 135 12.27 1.25 -15.02
CA ALA A 135 11.86 1.00 -16.39
C ALA A 135 12.79 -0.05 -17.02
N ASP A 136 12.25 -0.95 -17.83
CA ASP A 136 13.05 -1.84 -18.69
C ASP A 136 13.45 -1.15 -20.01
N GLN A 137 14.15 -1.89 -20.86
CA GLN A 137 14.64 -1.41 -22.15
C GLN A 137 13.52 -1.06 -23.14
N ASP A 138 12.33 -1.62 -22.95
CA ASP A 138 11.14 -1.39 -23.78
C ASP A 138 10.26 -0.25 -23.21
N GLY A 139 10.71 0.41 -22.15
CA GLY A 139 9.96 1.47 -21.47
C GLY A 139 8.80 0.96 -20.63
N LYS A 140 8.73 -0.35 -20.34
CA LYS A 140 7.74 -0.93 -19.43
C LYS A 140 8.24 -0.83 -17.99
N GLY A 141 7.31 -0.81 -17.05
CA GLY A 141 7.62 -0.85 -15.63
C GLY A 141 8.14 -2.22 -15.18
N VAL A 142 9.07 -2.18 -14.22
CA VAL A 142 9.59 -3.33 -13.51
C VAL A 142 9.51 -3.05 -12.02
N VAL A 143 9.08 -4.05 -11.24
CA VAL A 143 9.13 -4.02 -9.78
C VAL A 143 10.06 -5.12 -9.28
N ARG A 144 10.91 -4.82 -8.31
CA ARG A 144 11.76 -5.79 -7.61
C ARG A 144 11.40 -5.82 -6.13
N LEU A 145 11.01 -6.99 -5.64
CA LEU A 145 10.82 -7.24 -4.22
C LEU A 145 12.16 -7.71 -3.64
N VAL A 146 12.78 -6.85 -2.81
CA VAL A 146 14.03 -7.14 -2.11
C VAL A 146 13.67 -7.70 -0.74
N PHE A 147 14.13 -8.92 -0.47
CA PHE A 147 13.81 -9.63 0.77
C PHE A 147 14.89 -9.44 1.84
N SER A 148 14.48 -9.51 3.11
CA SER A 148 15.38 -9.65 4.25
C SER A 148 16.21 -10.94 4.15
N GLU A 149 17.22 -11.12 5.00
CA GLU A 149 18.00 -12.38 5.01
C GLU A 149 17.11 -13.62 5.26
N GLU A 150 16.17 -13.51 6.20
CA GLU A 150 15.17 -14.54 6.48
C GLU A 150 14.27 -14.79 5.26
N GLY A 151 13.77 -13.72 4.64
CA GLY A 151 12.97 -13.82 3.42
C GLY A 151 13.73 -14.47 2.26
N ARG A 152 15.01 -14.13 2.08
CA ARG A 152 15.87 -14.78 1.09
C ARG A 152 16.06 -16.26 1.40
N ALA A 153 16.24 -16.64 2.66
CA ALA A 153 16.34 -18.05 3.04
C ALA A 153 15.07 -18.84 2.70
N LEU A 154 13.89 -18.30 3.00
CA LEU A 154 12.61 -18.90 2.63
C LEU A 154 12.43 -18.98 1.10
N LEU A 155 12.77 -17.93 0.36
CA LEU A 155 12.68 -17.91 -1.09
C LEU A 155 13.57 -18.98 -1.74
N ARG A 156 14.80 -19.13 -1.24
CA ARG A 156 15.70 -20.19 -1.70
C ARG A 156 15.14 -21.59 -1.44
N ASP A 157 14.58 -21.82 -0.26
CA ASP A 157 13.96 -23.09 0.09
C ASP A 157 12.78 -23.44 -0.83
N VAL A 158 11.94 -22.44 -1.14
CA VAL A 158 10.84 -22.57 -2.09
C VAL A 158 11.34 -22.97 -3.49
N PHE A 159 12.36 -22.29 -4.01
CA PHE A 159 12.92 -22.57 -5.34
C PHE A 159 13.58 -23.96 -5.41
N GLN A 160 14.30 -24.36 -4.36
CA GLN A 160 14.99 -25.65 -4.30
C GLN A 160 14.02 -26.83 -4.22
N LYS A 161 12.94 -26.69 -3.44
CA LYS A 161 11.96 -27.76 -3.22
C LYS A 161 10.96 -27.93 -4.37
N ASN A 162 10.74 -26.88 -5.17
CA ASN A 162 9.67 -26.83 -6.16
C ASN A 162 10.20 -26.48 -7.56
N PRO A 163 11.14 -27.26 -8.13
CA PRO A 163 11.61 -27.01 -9.49
C PRO A 163 10.45 -27.11 -10.48
N ALA A 164 10.40 -26.21 -11.46
CA ALA A 164 9.29 -26.09 -12.41
C ALA A 164 7.91 -25.82 -11.79
N GLY A 165 7.84 -25.40 -10.52
CA GLY A 165 6.62 -24.88 -9.90
C GLY A 165 6.24 -23.50 -10.42
N ILE A 166 5.00 -23.08 -10.15
CA ILE A 166 4.51 -21.74 -10.45
C ILE A 166 4.33 -20.98 -9.12
N LEU A 167 5.03 -19.87 -8.95
CA LEU A 167 4.80 -18.94 -7.86
C LEU A 167 3.78 -17.90 -8.25
N GLY A 168 2.88 -17.57 -7.32
CA GLY A 168 1.96 -16.46 -7.39
C GLY A 168 2.31 -15.41 -6.34
N LEU A 169 2.31 -14.14 -6.74
CA LEU A 169 2.33 -13.02 -5.83
C LEU A 169 0.91 -12.55 -5.58
N PHE A 170 0.50 -12.55 -4.32
CA PHE A 170 -0.83 -12.17 -3.89
C PHE A 170 -0.77 -10.88 -3.10
N VAL A 171 -1.67 -9.94 -3.40
CA VAL A 171 -1.89 -8.74 -2.60
C VAL A 171 -3.36 -8.71 -2.21
N ARG A 172 -3.64 -8.70 -0.90
CA ARG A 172 -5.01 -8.81 -0.35
C ARG A 172 -5.79 -9.96 -0.99
N ASP A 173 -5.16 -11.13 -1.05
CA ASP A 173 -5.68 -12.39 -1.61
C ASP A 173 -6.04 -12.37 -3.10
N LYS A 174 -5.63 -11.33 -3.82
CA LYS A 174 -5.74 -11.26 -5.28
C LYS A 174 -4.41 -11.62 -5.91
N LEU A 175 -4.44 -12.54 -6.88
CA LEU A 175 -3.27 -12.90 -7.66
C LEU A 175 -2.86 -11.71 -8.55
N MET A 176 -1.71 -11.13 -8.26
CA MET A 176 -1.17 -9.96 -8.96
C MET A 176 -0.19 -10.33 -10.07
N SER A 177 0.60 -11.38 -9.85
CA SER A 177 1.59 -11.85 -10.81
C SER A 177 1.88 -13.33 -10.62
N LYS A 178 2.33 -13.99 -11.68
CA LYS A 178 2.82 -15.37 -11.67
C LYS A 178 4.23 -15.44 -12.22
N MET A 179 5.02 -16.35 -11.68
CA MET A 179 6.37 -16.63 -12.13
C MET A 179 6.59 -18.14 -12.19
N GLN A 180 7.09 -18.62 -13.32
CA GLN A 180 7.58 -19.98 -13.44
C GLN A 180 8.94 -20.10 -12.75
N ILE A 181 9.14 -21.11 -11.91
CA ILE A 181 10.45 -21.46 -11.37
C ILE A 181 11.21 -22.21 -12.48
N GLU A 182 12.01 -21.49 -13.25
CA GLU A 182 12.73 -22.02 -14.43
C GLU A 182 13.90 -22.94 -14.05
N SER A 183 14.53 -22.70 -12.91
CA SER A 183 15.63 -23.51 -12.38
C SER A 183 15.55 -23.58 -10.86
N SER A 184 16.21 -24.59 -10.27
CA SER A 184 16.42 -24.66 -8.82
C SER A 184 17.48 -23.68 -8.32
N GLU A 185 18.01 -22.81 -9.21
CA GLU A 185 18.96 -21.81 -8.79
C GLU A 185 18.26 -20.82 -7.84
N PRO A 186 18.85 -20.60 -6.65
CA PRO A 186 18.27 -19.72 -5.66
C PRO A 186 18.18 -18.29 -6.20
N LYS A 187 16.97 -17.73 -6.25
CA LYS A 187 16.78 -16.30 -6.44
C LYS A 187 16.83 -15.58 -5.09
N GLU A 188 17.36 -14.37 -5.10
CA GLU A 188 17.38 -13.48 -3.93
C GLU A 188 16.27 -12.43 -3.96
N GLU A 189 15.62 -12.25 -5.12
CA GLU A 189 14.58 -11.27 -5.35
C GLU A 189 13.47 -11.86 -6.23
N ILE A 190 12.27 -11.28 -6.12
CA ILE A 190 11.16 -11.51 -7.05
C ILE A 190 11.03 -10.27 -7.93
N THR A 191 11.15 -10.46 -9.23
CA THR A 191 11.04 -9.39 -10.22
C THR A 191 9.76 -9.54 -11.03
N ILE A 192 8.93 -8.51 -11.01
CA ILE A 192 7.69 -8.39 -11.78
C ILE A 192 8.00 -7.52 -12.99
N THR A 193 7.92 -8.08 -14.18
CA THR A 193 8.20 -7.39 -15.45
C THR A 193 6.93 -7.18 -16.27
N GLY A 194 7.00 -6.32 -17.28
CA GLY A 194 5.92 -6.13 -18.24
C GLY A 194 4.77 -5.27 -17.73
N ILE A 195 4.98 -4.49 -16.67
CA ILE A 195 4.00 -3.51 -16.19
C ILE A 195 3.86 -2.44 -17.28
N PRO A 196 2.64 -2.05 -17.71
CA PRO A 196 2.46 -1.27 -18.93
C PRO A 196 3.27 0.03 -19.02
N VAL A 197 3.45 0.73 -17.89
CA VAL A 197 4.24 1.96 -17.80
C VAL A 197 5.02 2.02 -16.48
N PRO A 198 6.18 2.70 -16.42
CA PRO A 198 7.01 2.79 -15.21
C PRO A 198 6.29 3.44 -14.02
N ASP A 199 5.41 4.40 -14.27
CA ASP A 199 4.64 5.07 -13.22
C ASP A 199 3.74 4.10 -12.45
N LEU A 200 3.18 3.07 -13.12
CA LEU A 200 2.40 2.04 -12.44
C LEU A 200 3.29 1.14 -11.56
N ALA A 201 4.53 0.88 -11.97
CA ALA A 201 5.48 0.16 -11.16
C ALA A 201 5.88 0.97 -9.91
N ALA A 202 6.09 2.28 -10.07
CA ALA A 202 6.36 3.19 -8.95
C ALA A 202 5.20 3.27 -7.96
N ILE A 203 3.96 3.36 -8.46
CA ILE A 203 2.74 3.32 -7.64
C ILE A 203 2.67 2.02 -6.82
N PHE A 204 2.92 0.88 -7.46
CA PHE A 204 2.91 -0.41 -6.79
C PHE A 204 4.02 -0.50 -5.72
N ALA A 205 5.24 -0.06 -6.04
CA ALA A 205 6.35 -0.05 -5.09
C ALA A 205 6.05 0.81 -3.86
N ASP A 206 5.51 2.01 -4.06
CA ASP A 206 5.05 2.88 -2.97
C ASP A 206 3.99 2.18 -2.11
N ASP A 207 2.97 1.58 -2.72
CA ASP A 207 1.88 0.90 -1.99
C ASP A 207 2.40 -0.29 -1.17
N VAL A 208 3.34 -1.08 -1.70
CA VAL A 208 3.97 -2.20 -0.98
C VAL A 208 4.85 -1.69 0.16
N ASN A 209 5.69 -0.69 -0.09
CA ASN A 209 6.59 -0.15 0.92
C ASN A 209 5.81 0.49 2.08
N VAL A 210 4.82 1.31 1.77
CA VAL A 210 3.96 1.93 2.80
C VAL A 210 3.17 0.87 3.55
N GLY A 211 2.55 -0.08 2.83
CA GLY A 211 1.78 -1.15 3.45
C GLY A 211 2.61 -2.06 4.35
N THR A 212 3.86 -2.33 3.98
CA THR A 212 4.77 -3.20 4.73
C THR A 212 5.36 -2.49 5.94
N HIS A 213 5.75 -1.23 5.78
CA HIS A 213 6.64 -0.57 6.73
C HIS A 213 6.02 0.55 7.55
N ILE A 214 4.79 0.98 7.20
CA ILE A 214 4.07 2.04 7.91
C ILE A 214 2.75 1.48 8.42
N THR A 215 2.56 1.55 9.74
CA THR A 215 1.28 1.19 10.37
C THR A 215 0.56 2.45 10.80
N PHE A 216 -0.58 2.73 10.18
CA PHE A 216 -1.44 3.86 10.56
C PHE A 216 -2.37 3.50 11.72
N SER A 217 -2.68 4.50 12.52
CA SER A 217 -3.58 4.44 13.67
C SER A 217 -4.27 5.80 13.84
N LEU A 218 -5.40 5.78 14.53
CA LEU A 218 -6.01 7.03 14.99
C LEU A 218 -5.11 7.65 16.08
N PRO A 219 -5.04 8.99 16.17
CA PRO A 219 -4.20 9.69 17.14
C PRO A 219 -4.57 9.40 18.60
#